data_AF-A0A7C4WRQ3-F1
#
_entry.id   AF-A0A7C4WRQ3-F1
#
_cell.length_a   1.000
_cell.length_b   1.000
_cell.length_c   1.000
_cell.angle_alpha   90.00
_cell.angle_beta   90.00
_cell.angle_gamma   90.00
#
_symmetry.space_group_name_H-M   'P 1'
#
loop_
_entity.id
_entity.type
_entity.pdbx_description
1 polymer ?
#
loop_
_entity_poly.entity_id
_entity_poly.type
_entity_poly.pdbx_seq_one_letter_code
_entity_poly.pdbx_strand_id
1 'polypeptide(L)'
;MCRRWRLAGGFVSLFVCVGLVFSGVANANEFWVAIGTNIHNEPRDIYISSGPGATGTIQNFDGSFNAPFTVPPGGTVIITIPTSLAPGYTSGQIGNLGLRISADNHIIAYLMDTYRPTASNDLAVLFPTTGIGTEYIVMAYGSDLEYSQFVVAATQDATQVTITPKVATYDGKPAGVPFTITLNAFQTVQFLASTPQDLTGTIISSDKPVSVFGGHTCARVPAPYVACDHLYEQIPPVNT
;
A
#
# COMPACT_ATOMS: atom_id res chain seq x y z
N MET A 1 14.01 6.93 -34.91
CA MET A 1 14.76 7.56 -36.01
C MET A 1 15.07 6.47 -37.04
N CYS A 2 14.28 6.34 -38.11
CA CYS A 2 14.47 5.24 -39.08
C CYS A 2 15.62 5.56 -40.04
N ARG A 3 16.65 4.70 -40.07
CA ARG A 3 17.72 4.76 -41.07
C ARG A 3 17.52 3.62 -42.07
N ARG A 4 17.49 3.97 -43.35
CA ARG A 4 17.23 3.06 -44.48
C ARG A 4 18.57 2.55 -45.02
N TRP A 5 18.83 1.26 -44.90
CA TRP A 5 20.00 0.61 -45.52
C TRP A 5 19.57 -0.10 -46.80
N ARG A 6 20.30 0.14 -47.90
CA ARG A 6 20.13 -0.55 -49.18
C ARG A 6 21.21 -1.63 -49.30
N LEU A 7 20.80 -2.89 -49.42
CA LEU A 7 21.65 -3.96 -49.95
C LEU A 7 21.22 -4.23 -51.38
N ALA A 8 22.19 -4.41 -52.28
CA ALA A 8 21.96 -4.64 -53.69
C ALA A 8 21.48 -6.08 -53.93
N GLY A 9 20.31 -6.23 -54.56
CA GLY A 9 19.80 -7.49 -55.11
C GLY A 9 18.70 -8.15 -54.26
N GLY A 10 17.46 -8.11 -54.77
CA GLY A 10 16.33 -8.91 -54.25
C GLY A 10 15.34 -8.12 -53.40
N PHE A 11 14.10 -7.97 -53.91
CA PHE A 11 12.99 -7.35 -53.19
C PHE A 11 12.49 -8.27 -52.07
N VAL A 12 13.04 -8.13 -50.87
CA VAL A 12 12.38 -8.50 -49.62
C VAL A 12 12.55 -7.33 -48.64
N SER A 13 11.50 -6.54 -48.46
CA SER A 13 11.48 -5.51 -47.41
C SER A 13 11.12 -6.16 -46.08
N LEU A 14 12.14 -6.48 -45.28
CA LEU A 14 11.95 -6.85 -43.88
C LEU A 14 11.94 -5.56 -43.04
N PHE A 15 10.76 -5.17 -42.56
CA PHE A 15 10.62 -4.11 -41.55
C PHE A 15 10.86 -4.70 -40.17
N VAL A 16 12.07 -4.54 -39.63
CA VAL A 16 12.31 -4.77 -38.20
C VAL A 16 12.01 -3.46 -37.48
N CYS A 17 10.80 -3.33 -36.97
CA CYS A 17 10.49 -2.35 -35.94
C CYS A 17 11.10 -2.86 -34.63
N VAL A 18 12.25 -2.31 -34.24
CA VAL A 18 12.68 -2.39 -32.84
C VAL A 18 11.71 -1.52 -32.06
N GLY A 19 10.63 -2.13 -31.57
CA GLY A 19 9.76 -1.51 -30.60
C GLY A 19 10.57 -1.26 -29.34
N LEU A 20 10.73 0.02 -28.97
CA LEU A 20 10.97 0.36 -27.58
C LEU A 20 9.74 -0.16 -26.82
N VAL A 21 9.90 -1.31 -26.14
CA VAL A 21 8.93 -1.77 -25.15
C VAL A 21 9.03 -0.78 -24.01
N PHE A 22 8.17 0.23 -24.01
CA PHE A 22 7.83 0.92 -22.77
C PHE A 22 7.03 -0.09 -21.95
N SER A 23 7.70 -0.76 -21.01
CA SER A 23 7.03 -1.53 -19.96
C SER A 23 6.40 -0.53 -18.98
N GLY A 24 5.20 -0.10 -19.32
CA GLY A 24 4.41 0.84 -18.54
C GLY A 24 2.96 0.77 -18.97
N VAL A 25 2.42 -0.44 -19.11
CA VAL A 25 0.97 -0.60 -19.04
C VAL A 25 0.66 -0.31 -17.58
N ALA A 26 -0.11 0.75 -17.29
CA ALA A 26 -0.77 0.86 -16.01
C ALA A 26 -1.65 -0.39 -15.88
N ASN A 27 -1.12 -1.43 -15.25
CA ASN A 27 -1.81 -2.70 -15.12
C ASN A 27 -2.96 -2.44 -14.15
N ALA A 28 -4.20 -2.63 -14.62
CA ALA A 28 -5.37 -2.68 -13.74
C ALA A 28 -5.27 -3.80 -12.67
N ASN A 29 -4.22 -4.63 -12.73
CA ASN A 29 -3.88 -5.72 -11.83
C ASN A 29 -2.61 -5.44 -11.02
N GLU A 30 -2.23 -4.17 -10.86
CA GLU A 30 -1.16 -3.73 -9.97
C GLU A 30 -1.72 -3.09 -8.71
N PHE A 31 -1.18 -3.44 -7.54
CA PHE A 31 -1.61 -2.94 -6.23
C PHE A 31 -0.40 -2.46 -5.44
N TRP A 32 -0.60 -1.39 -4.66
CA TRP A 32 0.42 -0.81 -3.79
C TRP A 32 -0.02 -0.89 -2.33
N VAL A 33 0.75 -1.62 -1.54
CA VAL A 33 0.39 -2.00 -0.18
C VAL A 33 1.39 -1.42 0.80
N ALA A 34 0.86 -0.83 1.86
CA ALA A 34 1.61 -0.50 3.07
C ALA A 34 1.10 -1.39 4.19
N ILE A 35 1.93 -1.62 5.22
CA ILE A 35 1.52 -2.34 6.42
C ILE A 35 1.64 -1.38 7.60
N GLY A 36 0.55 -1.27 8.37
CA GLY A 36 0.50 -0.52 9.63
C GLY A 36 1.10 -1.31 10.77
N THR A 37 1.45 -0.58 11.83
CA THR A 37 1.97 -1.20 13.05
C THR A 37 0.84 -1.83 13.82
N ASN A 38 1.02 -3.09 14.19
CA ASN A 38 0.19 -3.76 15.17
C ASN A 38 1.07 -4.09 16.37
N ILE A 39 0.51 -4.03 17.58
CA ILE A 39 1.21 -4.50 18.79
C ILE A 39 1.60 -5.97 18.71
N HIS A 40 0.79 -6.76 18.00
CA HIS A 40 1.08 -8.13 17.65
C HIS A 40 1.96 -8.12 16.40
N ASN A 41 3.27 -8.08 16.63
CA ASN A 41 4.31 -8.11 15.59
C ASN A 41 4.42 -9.50 14.94
N GLU A 42 3.40 -9.85 14.16
CA GLU A 42 3.23 -11.14 13.51
C GLU A 42 3.32 -11.01 11.99
N PRO A 43 3.54 -12.10 11.25
CA PRO A 43 3.40 -12.07 9.80
C PRO A 43 2.00 -11.63 9.37
N ARG A 44 1.87 -11.11 8.15
CA ARG A 44 0.58 -10.76 7.53
C ARG A 44 0.32 -11.66 6.34
N ASP A 45 -0.92 -11.88 5.99
CA ASP A 45 -1.26 -12.71 4.83
C ASP A 45 -1.94 -11.86 3.76
N ILE A 46 -1.46 -11.95 2.52
CA ILE A 46 -2.15 -11.41 1.36
C ILE A 46 -2.90 -12.55 0.67
N TYR A 47 -4.22 -12.46 0.67
CA TYR A 47 -5.11 -13.39 -0.04
C TYR A 47 -5.31 -12.86 -1.44
N ILE A 48 -5.06 -13.68 -2.45
CA ILE A 48 -5.20 -13.31 -3.87
C ILE A 48 -6.15 -14.29 -4.54
N SER A 49 -7.27 -13.77 -5.04
CA SER A 49 -8.28 -14.53 -5.76
C SER A 49 -8.36 -14.12 -7.23
N SER A 50 -8.69 -15.04 -8.11
CA SER A 50 -8.87 -14.74 -9.55
C SER A 50 -9.97 -15.58 -10.18
N GLY A 51 -10.93 -14.92 -10.83
CA GLY A 51 -11.93 -15.59 -11.66
C GLY A 51 -11.33 -16.29 -12.89
N PRO A 52 -10.56 -15.59 -13.74
CA PRO A 52 -9.97 -16.20 -14.93
C PRO A 52 -8.66 -16.97 -14.67
N GLY A 53 -8.11 -16.90 -13.46
CA GLY A 53 -6.76 -17.37 -13.14
C GLY A 53 -5.70 -16.33 -13.50
N ALA A 54 -4.61 -16.30 -12.74
CA ALA A 54 -3.55 -15.29 -12.90
C ALA A 54 -2.21 -15.79 -12.37
N THR A 55 -1.13 -15.34 -12.99
CA THR A 55 0.24 -15.46 -12.47
C THR A 55 0.78 -14.07 -12.16
N GLY A 56 1.51 -13.95 -11.05
CA GLY A 56 1.99 -12.66 -10.60
C GLY A 56 3.08 -12.75 -9.56
N THR A 57 3.40 -11.61 -8.97
CA THR A 57 4.47 -11.49 -7.98
C THR A 57 4.15 -10.38 -6.99
N ILE A 58 4.48 -10.61 -5.71
CA ILE A 58 4.57 -9.57 -4.68
C ILE A 58 6.05 -9.28 -4.46
N GLN A 59 6.45 -8.02 -4.54
CA GLN A 59 7.84 -7.61 -4.33
C GLN A 59 7.93 -6.35 -3.46
N ASN A 60 9.02 -6.22 -2.71
CA ASN A 60 9.40 -4.97 -2.04
C ASN A 60 10.37 -4.14 -2.91
N PHE A 61 10.88 -3.04 -2.36
CA PHE A 61 11.76 -2.09 -3.05
C PHE A 61 13.04 -2.73 -3.62
N ASP A 62 13.80 -3.43 -2.78
CA ASP A 62 15.14 -3.95 -3.11
C ASP A 62 15.13 -5.40 -3.63
N GLY A 63 13.95 -6.02 -3.70
CA GLY A 63 13.76 -7.41 -4.11
C GLY A 63 14.17 -8.44 -3.07
N SER A 64 14.57 -8.04 -1.86
CA SER A 64 14.86 -8.98 -0.77
C SER A 64 13.62 -9.77 -0.33
N PHE A 65 12.43 -9.22 -0.55
CA PHE A 65 11.18 -9.95 -0.55
C PHE A 65 10.63 -10.01 -1.98
N ASN A 66 10.53 -11.22 -2.53
CA ASN A 66 10.02 -11.48 -3.86
C ASN A 66 9.29 -12.83 -3.87
N ALA A 67 7.95 -12.77 -3.92
CA ALA A 67 7.07 -13.93 -3.80
C ALA A 67 6.23 -14.09 -5.09
N PRO A 68 6.63 -14.98 -6.01
CA PRO A 68 5.79 -15.32 -7.16
C PRO A 68 4.58 -16.13 -6.72
N PHE A 69 3.46 -15.98 -7.43
CA PHE A 69 2.23 -16.72 -7.18
C PHE A 69 1.54 -17.13 -8.49
N THR A 70 0.68 -18.15 -8.39
CA THR A 70 -0.21 -18.57 -9.48
C THR A 70 -1.54 -18.98 -8.88
N VAL A 71 -2.60 -18.31 -9.30
CA VAL A 71 -3.98 -18.56 -8.88
C VAL A 71 -4.67 -19.32 -10.00
N PRO A 72 -5.21 -20.53 -9.76
CA PRO A 72 -6.02 -21.21 -10.76
C PRO A 72 -7.34 -20.46 -11.00
N PRO A 73 -8.01 -20.65 -12.14
CA PRO A 73 -9.32 -20.05 -12.39
C PRO A 73 -10.34 -20.39 -11.28
N GLY A 74 -10.98 -19.36 -10.72
CA GLY A 74 -11.89 -19.45 -9.58
C GLY A 74 -11.21 -19.72 -8.23
N GLY A 75 -9.87 -19.72 -8.18
CA GLY A 75 -9.10 -20.07 -6.99
C GLY A 75 -8.67 -18.88 -6.15
N THR A 76 -8.04 -19.21 -5.02
CA THR A 76 -7.38 -18.27 -4.09
C THR A 76 -6.05 -18.85 -3.64
N VAL A 77 -5.03 -18.02 -3.52
CA VAL A 77 -3.76 -18.34 -2.86
C VAL A 77 -3.49 -17.36 -1.74
N ILE A 78 -2.63 -17.77 -0.80
CA ILE A 78 -2.24 -16.96 0.36
C ILE A 78 -0.73 -16.79 0.31
N ILE A 79 -0.25 -15.55 0.41
CA ILE A 79 1.16 -15.22 0.48
C ILE A 79 1.44 -14.54 1.82
N THR A 80 2.28 -15.16 2.64
CA THR A 80 2.69 -14.61 3.93
C THR A 80 3.79 -13.56 3.74
N ILE A 81 3.57 -12.40 4.34
CA ILE A 81 4.44 -11.24 4.37
C ILE A 81 5.20 -11.21 5.71
N PRO A 82 6.54 -11.09 5.69
CA PRO A 82 7.33 -11.04 6.91
C PRO A 82 7.10 -9.74 7.71
N THR A 83 7.28 -9.83 9.03
CA THR A 83 7.17 -8.70 9.97
C THR A 83 8.15 -7.58 9.68
N SER A 84 9.28 -7.87 9.02
CA SER A 84 10.30 -6.87 8.64
C SER A 84 9.80 -5.81 7.66
N LEU A 85 8.62 -6.00 7.06
CA LEU A 85 7.98 -5.03 6.16
C LEU A 85 6.93 -4.16 6.88
N ALA A 86 6.81 -4.26 8.20
CA ALA A 86 6.05 -3.32 9.03
C ALA A 86 7.00 -2.26 9.65
N PRO A 87 6.55 -0.99 9.81
CA PRO A 87 7.40 0.10 10.29
C PRO A 87 7.69 0.08 11.80
N GLY A 88 7.00 -0.78 12.57
CA GLY A 88 7.03 -0.77 14.02
C GLY A 88 6.56 0.57 14.61
N TYR A 89 6.78 0.78 15.91
CA TYR A 89 6.33 1.98 16.64
C TYR A 89 7.17 3.24 16.34
N THR A 90 7.25 3.60 15.06
CA THR A 90 7.88 4.81 14.56
C THR A 90 6.83 5.72 13.92
N SER A 91 6.94 7.02 14.16
CA SER A 91 6.09 8.06 13.56
C SER A 91 6.97 9.01 12.74
N GLY A 92 6.51 9.37 11.55
CA GLY A 92 7.18 10.30 10.63
C GLY A 92 8.47 9.78 10.00
N GLN A 93 8.85 8.51 10.22
CA GLN A 93 10.04 7.91 9.62
C GLN A 93 9.69 7.32 8.24
N ILE A 94 10.47 7.70 7.23
CA ILE A 94 10.34 7.17 5.87
C ILE A 94 11.14 5.87 5.77
N GLY A 95 10.50 4.80 5.28
CA GLY A 95 11.12 3.49 5.11
C GLY A 95 10.79 2.85 3.76
N ASN A 96 11.64 1.93 3.30
CA ASN A 96 11.43 1.18 2.05
C ASN A 96 10.59 -0.09 2.31
N LEU A 97 9.39 0.09 2.88
CA LEU A 97 8.56 -1.00 3.39
C LEU A 97 7.35 -1.31 2.50
N GLY A 98 7.17 -0.55 1.42
CA GLY A 98 6.07 -0.73 0.50
C GLY A 98 6.19 -2.05 -0.25
N LEU A 99 5.03 -2.59 -0.63
CA LEU A 99 4.92 -3.77 -1.46
C LEU A 99 4.16 -3.43 -2.74
N ARG A 100 4.56 -4.05 -3.83
CA ARG A 100 3.85 -4.02 -5.10
C ARG A 100 3.43 -5.42 -5.48
N ILE A 101 2.14 -5.59 -5.73
CA ILE A 101 1.57 -6.80 -6.32
C ILE A 101 1.36 -6.52 -7.80
N SER A 102 1.83 -7.40 -8.68
CA SER A 102 1.58 -7.32 -10.12
C SER A 102 1.13 -8.68 -10.63
N ALA A 103 0.06 -8.72 -11.44
CA ALA A 103 -0.43 -9.93 -12.07
C ALA A 103 -0.70 -9.73 -13.57
N ASP A 104 -0.63 -10.81 -14.33
CA ASP A 104 -0.91 -10.84 -15.77
C ASP A 104 -2.40 -10.79 -16.13
N ASN A 105 -3.28 -11.06 -15.15
CA ASN A 105 -4.73 -11.12 -15.32
C ASN A 105 -5.46 -10.59 -14.07
N HIS A 106 -6.78 -10.44 -14.18
CA HIS A 106 -7.60 -9.84 -13.13
C HIS A 106 -7.53 -10.64 -11.81
N ILE A 107 -7.15 -9.93 -10.74
CA ILE A 107 -7.11 -10.44 -9.38
C ILE A 107 -7.88 -9.52 -8.43
N ILE A 108 -8.32 -10.08 -7.32
CA ILE A 108 -8.76 -9.33 -6.14
C ILE A 108 -7.80 -9.70 -5.02
N ALA A 109 -7.31 -8.72 -4.28
CA ALA A 109 -6.37 -8.94 -3.19
C ALA A 109 -6.89 -8.35 -1.87
N TYR A 110 -6.60 -9.04 -0.78
CA TYR A 110 -6.93 -8.61 0.57
C TYR A 110 -5.69 -8.75 1.46
N LEU A 111 -5.39 -7.73 2.25
CA LEU A 111 -4.40 -7.84 3.31
C LEU A 111 -5.12 -8.24 4.60
N MET A 112 -4.77 -9.39 5.14
CA MET A 112 -5.32 -9.92 6.37
C MET A 112 -4.28 -9.84 7.48
N ASP A 113 -4.68 -9.27 8.60
CA ASP A 113 -3.96 -9.30 9.86
C ASP A 113 -4.65 -10.28 10.81
N THR A 114 -4.13 -11.51 10.90
CA THR A 114 -4.65 -12.51 11.83
C THR A 114 -3.72 -12.70 13.01
N TYR A 115 -4.21 -12.45 14.21
CA TYR A 115 -3.55 -12.86 15.44
C TYR A 115 -4.31 -14.01 16.12
N ARG A 116 -3.80 -15.22 15.91
CA ARG A 116 -4.46 -16.48 16.30
C ARG A 116 -4.52 -16.80 17.80
N PRO A 117 -3.63 -16.28 18.69
CA PRO A 117 -3.73 -16.52 20.13
C PRO A 117 -4.88 -15.76 20.84
N THR A 118 -5.34 -14.61 20.34
CA THR A 118 -6.38 -13.80 21.03
C THR A 118 -7.53 -13.33 20.12
N ALA A 119 -7.64 -13.87 18.90
CA ALA A 119 -8.78 -13.68 17.98
C ALA A 119 -8.98 -12.25 17.44
N SER A 120 -7.94 -11.43 17.31
CA SER A 120 -7.99 -10.24 16.45
C SER A 120 -7.82 -10.67 14.99
N ASN A 121 -8.80 -10.36 14.14
CA ASN A 121 -8.68 -10.51 12.70
C ASN A 121 -9.19 -9.24 12.02
N ASP A 122 -8.31 -8.55 11.32
CA ASP A 122 -8.66 -7.37 10.53
C ASP A 122 -8.29 -7.62 9.07
N LEU A 123 -9.04 -7.00 8.16
CA LEU A 123 -8.84 -7.15 6.73
C LEU A 123 -8.96 -5.78 6.06
N ALA A 124 -8.03 -5.48 5.17
CA ALA A 124 -8.13 -4.36 4.23
C ALA A 124 -8.35 -4.91 2.82
N VAL A 125 -9.37 -4.40 2.13
CA VAL A 125 -9.54 -4.68 0.70
C VAL A 125 -8.53 -3.85 -0.08
N LEU A 126 -7.74 -4.50 -0.94
CA LEU A 126 -6.71 -3.79 -1.70
C LEU A 126 -7.29 -3.22 -3.00
N PHE A 127 -7.15 -1.92 -3.20
CA PHE A 127 -7.52 -1.24 -4.43
C PHE A 127 -6.41 -1.37 -5.48
N PRO A 128 -6.77 -1.63 -6.75
CA PRO A 128 -5.81 -1.57 -7.84
C PRO A 128 -5.29 -0.14 -7.99
N THR A 129 -4.18 0.02 -8.70
CA THR A 129 -3.53 1.32 -8.93
C THR A 129 -4.46 2.34 -9.61
N THR A 130 -5.47 1.86 -10.36
CA THR A 130 -6.51 2.70 -10.96
C THR A 130 -7.60 3.16 -9.99
N GLY A 131 -7.68 2.56 -8.79
CA GLY A 131 -8.65 2.89 -7.73
C GLY A 131 -8.09 3.72 -6.58
N ILE A 132 -6.78 3.99 -6.58
CA ILE A 132 -6.13 4.94 -5.68
C ILE A 132 -5.98 6.31 -6.35
N GLY A 133 -5.78 7.36 -5.56
CA GLY A 133 -5.78 8.75 -6.02
C GLY A 133 -4.82 9.62 -5.23
N THR A 134 -5.12 10.91 -5.19
CA THR A 134 -4.23 11.95 -4.66
C THR A 134 -4.80 12.72 -3.49
N GLU A 135 -6.05 12.49 -3.10
CA GLU A 135 -6.71 13.21 -2.02
C GLU A 135 -7.46 12.24 -1.11
N TYR A 136 -7.23 12.35 0.20
CA TYR A 136 -7.76 11.45 1.20
C TYR A 136 -8.17 12.21 2.47
N ILE A 137 -9.19 11.68 3.14
CA ILE A 137 -9.50 12.01 4.52
C ILE A 137 -9.27 10.73 5.33
N VAL A 138 -8.36 10.78 6.30
CA VAL A 138 -8.02 9.62 7.11
C VAL A 138 -9.22 9.19 7.94
N MET A 139 -9.53 7.89 7.92
CA MET A 139 -10.38 7.21 8.88
C MET A 139 -9.46 6.37 9.76
N ALA A 140 -9.50 6.63 11.06
CA ALA A 140 -8.74 5.91 12.07
C ALA A 140 -9.68 5.64 13.26
N TYR A 141 -9.12 5.35 14.42
CA TYR A 141 -9.88 5.23 15.66
C TYR A 141 -9.06 5.81 16.81
N GLY A 142 -9.71 6.52 17.74
CA GLY A 142 -9.12 6.90 19.01
C GLY A 142 -9.50 5.89 20.09
N SER A 143 -8.50 5.36 20.81
CA SER A 143 -8.72 4.49 21.96
C SER A 143 -7.94 5.01 23.16
N ASP A 144 -8.25 4.50 24.35
CA ASP A 144 -7.57 4.80 25.62
C ASP A 144 -6.38 3.87 25.91
N LEU A 145 -6.01 3.06 24.92
CA LEU A 145 -4.85 2.20 24.86
C LEU A 145 -4.22 2.43 23.49
N GLU A 146 -2.88 2.41 23.38
CA GLU A 146 -2.20 2.32 22.08
C GLU A 146 -2.53 3.49 21.11
N TYR A 147 -2.13 3.41 19.83
CA TYR A 147 -2.08 4.60 18.97
C TYR A 147 -3.06 4.54 17.80
N SER A 148 -3.78 5.65 17.58
CA SER A 148 -4.42 5.94 16.30
C SER A 148 -3.35 6.11 15.22
N GLN A 149 -3.55 5.52 14.03
CA GLN A 149 -2.52 5.53 12.99
C GLN A 149 -3.06 5.72 11.57
N PHE A 150 -2.17 6.19 10.69
CA PHE A 150 -2.28 6.00 9.25
C PHE A 150 -0.90 5.77 8.63
N VAL A 151 -0.89 5.13 7.45
CA VAL A 151 0.31 4.88 6.66
C VAL A 151 0.07 5.31 5.23
N VAL A 152 1.07 5.96 4.62
CA VAL A 152 1.07 6.32 3.20
C VAL A 152 2.16 5.54 2.48
N ALA A 153 1.86 4.98 1.31
CA ALA A 153 2.82 4.38 0.39
C ALA A 153 2.82 5.10 -0.96
N ALA A 154 3.99 5.48 -1.44
CA ALA A 154 4.13 6.10 -2.75
C ALA A 154 4.31 5.06 -3.87
N THR A 155 3.63 5.30 -4.98
CA THR A 155 3.67 4.45 -6.19
C THR A 155 4.75 4.88 -7.18
N GLN A 156 5.24 6.12 -7.05
CA GLN A 156 6.13 6.77 -7.99
C GLN A 156 7.22 7.55 -7.26
N ASP A 157 8.36 7.71 -7.93
CA ASP A 157 9.47 8.50 -7.42
C ASP A 157 9.12 9.98 -7.28
N ALA A 158 9.76 10.65 -6.31
CA ALA A 158 9.57 12.08 -6.04
C ALA A 158 8.08 12.49 -5.96
N THR A 159 7.27 11.71 -5.25
CA THR A 159 5.88 12.04 -4.90
C THR A 159 5.89 13.00 -3.72
N GLN A 160 5.33 14.19 -3.89
CA GLN A 160 5.14 15.14 -2.79
C GLN A 160 3.81 14.89 -2.12
N VAL A 161 3.85 14.61 -0.82
CA VAL A 161 2.67 14.35 0.00
C VAL A 161 2.56 15.45 1.04
N THR A 162 1.47 16.21 1.01
CA THR A 162 1.12 17.22 2.01
C THR A 162 0.07 16.66 2.96
N ILE A 163 0.36 16.76 4.25
CA ILE A 163 -0.45 16.18 5.33
C ILE A 163 -0.86 17.32 6.26
N THR A 164 -2.15 17.41 6.56
CA THR A 164 -2.71 18.32 7.57
C THR A 164 -3.31 17.48 8.69
N PRO A 165 -2.56 17.22 9.78
CA PRO A 165 -3.01 16.35 10.86
C PRO A 165 -4.25 16.89 11.57
N LYS A 166 -5.20 16.01 11.90
CA LYS A 166 -6.36 16.39 12.74
C LYS A 166 -5.93 16.76 14.17
N VAL A 167 -5.02 15.98 14.72
CA VAL A 167 -4.40 16.10 16.04
C VAL A 167 -2.89 16.13 15.88
N ALA A 168 -2.16 16.47 16.93
CA ALA A 168 -0.70 16.42 16.85
C ALA A 168 -0.23 14.97 16.63
N THR A 169 0.74 14.77 15.74
CA THR A 169 1.34 13.45 15.55
C THR A 169 2.37 13.18 16.66
N TYR A 170 2.68 11.90 16.89
CA TYR A 170 3.61 11.46 17.92
C TYR A 170 5.03 12.00 17.71
N ASP A 171 5.44 12.24 16.45
CA ASP A 171 6.71 12.90 16.09
C ASP A 171 6.67 14.44 16.19
N GLY A 172 5.57 15.00 16.73
CA GLY A 172 5.47 16.41 17.08
C GLY A 172 4.97 17.33 15.96
N LYS A 173 4.37 16.81 14.88
CA LYS A 173 3.71 17.66 13.87
C LYS A 173 2.44 18.23 14.48
N PRO A 174 2.25 19.56 14.52
CA PRO A 174 1.11 20.16 15.20
C PRO A 174 -0.20 19.94 14.42
N ALA A 175 -1.31 19.84 15.16
CA ALA A 175 -2.65 19.76 14.61
C ALA A 175 -2.98 20.95 13.72
N GLY A 176 -3.61 20.71 12.56
CA GLY A 176 -4.09 21.73 11.64
C GLY A 176 -2.98 22.48 10.86
N VAL A 177 -1.71 22.15 11.08
CA VAL A 177 -0.60 22.78 10.37
C VAL A 177 -0.11 21.83 9.26
N PRO A 178 -0.26 22.21 7.98
CA PRO A 178 0.19 21.36 6.89
C PRO A 178 1.72 21.25 6.87
N PHE A 179 2.21 20.06 6.54
CA PHE A 179 3.62 19.84 6.21
C PHE A 179 3.73 18.91 5.00
N THR A 180 4.83 19.04 4.25
CA THR A 180 5.08 18.24 3.04
C THR A 180 6.29 17.34 3.23
N ILE A 181 6.19 16.13 2.72
CA ILE A 181 7.27 15.14 2.63
C ILE A 181 7.41 14.67 1.19
N THR A 182 8.59 14.18 0.84
CA THR A 182 8.85 13.57 -0.47
C THR A 182 9.07 12.09 -0.29
N LEU A 183 8.32 11.27 -1.03
CA LEU A 183 8.44 9.81 -1.04
C LEU A 183 8.83 9.33 -2.44
N ASN A 184 9.70 8.33 -2.50
CA ASN A 184 9.98 7.59 -3.73
C ASN A 184 9.10 6.34 -3.85
N ALA A 185 9.07 5.69 -5.01
CA ALA A 185 8.31 4.45 -5.18
C ALA A 185 8.73 3.40 -4.13
N PHE A 186 7.76 2.67 -3.58
CA PHE A 186 7.91 1.73 -2.45
C PHE A 186 8.25 2.36 -1.09
N GLN A 187 8.46 3.68 -1.02
CA GLN A 187 8.64 4.32 0.27
C GLN A 187 7.30 4.49 0.97
N THR A 188 7.31 4.22 2.27
CA THR A 188 6.18 4.41 3.15
C THR A 188 6.54 5.32 4.30
N VAL A 189 5.52 5.90 4.91
CA VAL A 189 5.63 6.65 6.15
C VAL A 189 4.39 6.38 6.99
N GLN A 190 4.60 6.11 8.27
CA GLN A 190 3.54 5.96 9.26
C GLN A 190 3.48 7.20 10.14
N PHE A 191 2.28 7.61 10.51
CA PHE A 191 2.06 8.58 11.56
C PHE A 191 1.16 7.99 12.63
N LEU A 192 1.54 8.24 13.88
CA LEU A 192 0.82 7.85 15.07
C LEU A 192 0.31 9.10 15.77
N ALA A 193 -0.79 9.03 16.51
CA ALA A 193 -1.18 10.07 17.47
C ALA A 193 -1.05 9.56 18.90
N SER A 194 -0.63 10.43 19.81
CA SER A 194 -0.53 10.12 21.23
C SER A 194 -1.89 9.71 21.78
N THR A 195 -1.96 8.58 22.49
CA THR A 195 -3.17 8.15 23.19
C THR A 195 -3.71 9.25 24.11
N PRO A 196 -5.03 9.55 24.14
CA PRO A 196 -6.13 8.88 23.43
C PRO A 196 -6.59 9.63 22.16
N GLN A 197 -5.69 10.37 21.51
CA GLN A 197 -6.05 11.20 20.36
C GLN A 197 -6.35 10.34 19.10
N ASP A 198 -7.15 10.91 18.21
CA ASP A 198 -7.63 10.26 16.99
C ASP A 198 -7.22 11.05 15.75
N LEU A 199 -6.56 10.39 14.79
CA LEU A 199 -6.14 10.98 13.51
C LEU A 199 -7.28 11.07 12.49
N THR A 200 -8.46 10.55 12.79
CA THR A 200 -9.64 10.66 11.92
C THR A 200 -9.92 12.10 11.51
N GLY A 201 -10.01 12.35 10.21
CA GLY A 201 -10.14 13.69 9.64
C GLY A 201 -8.82 14.37 9.27
N THR A 202 -7.68 13.68 9.41
CA THR A 202 -6.40 14.14 8.83
C THR A 202 -6.54 14.19 7.31
N ILE A 203 -6.16 15.31 6.71
CA ILE A 203 -6.25 15.52 5.26
C ILE A 203 -4.90 15.19 4.64
N ILE A 204 -4.90 14.38 3.59
CA ILE A 204 -3.69 14.04 2.82
C ILE A 204 -3.95 14.42 1.37
N SER A 205 -3.03 15.17 0.77
CA SER A 205 -3.03 15.51 -0.65
C SER A 205 -1.65 15.24 -1.26
N SER A 206 -1.58 14.69 -2.47
CA SER A 206 -0.32 14.44 -3.16
C SER A 206 -0.34 14.89 -4.62
N ASP A 207 0.84 15.05 -5.23
CA ASP A 207 0.97 15.36 -6.66
C ASP A 207 0.91 14.12 -7.57
N LYS A 208 1.02 12.93 -7.00
CA LYS A 208 0.94 11.63 -7.68
C LYS A 208 0.15 10.63 -6.82
N PRO A 209 -0.46 9.59 -7.43
CA PRO A 209 -1.24 8.61 -6.68
C PRO A 209 -0.45 7.93 -5.57
N VAL A 210 -1.06 7.82 -4.40
CA VAL A 210 -0.51 7.13 -3.22
C VAL A 210 -1.53 6.13 -2.69
N SER A 211 -1.08 5.11 -1.97
CA SER A 211 -1.96 4.23 -1.21
C SER A 211 -1.99 4.69 0.24
N VAL A 212 -3.17 4.83 0.83
CA VAL A 212 -3.34 5.29 2.22
C VAL A 212 -4.09 4.22 3.00
N PHE A 213 -3.57 3.88 4.17
CA PHE A 213 -4.22 2.97 5.11
C PHE A 213 -4.42 3.69 6.44
N GLY A 214 -5.53 3.39 7.12
CA GLY A 214 -5.88 4.00 8.40
C GLY A 214 -6.32 2.95 9.40
N GLY A 215 -6.24 3.29 10.69
CA GLY A 215 -6.49 2.31 11.71
C GLY A 215 -6.07 2.70 13.13
N HIS A 216 -5.78 1.68 13.91
CA HIS A 216 -5.24 1.79 15.26
C HIS A 216 -4.14 0.73 15.46
N THR A 217 -3.33 0.74 16.52
CA THR A 217 -2.29 -0.30 16.71
C THR A 217 -2.77 -1.47 17.59
N CYS A 218 -3.77 -1.23 18.46
CA CYS A 218 -4.45 -2.20 19.33
C CYS A 218 -5.63 -1.53 20.06
N ALA A 219 -6.82 -1.58 19.46
CA ALA A 219 -8.02 -0.87 19.88
C ALA A 219 -8.92 -1.71 20.77
N ARG A 220 -9.64 -1.03 21.66
CA ARG A 220 -10.79 -1.58 22.38
C ARG A 220 -12.10 -1.21 21.67
N VAL A 221 -12.77 -2.20 21.09
CA VAL A 221 -14.06 -2.03 20.40
C VAL A 221 -15.12 -3.00 20.94
N PRO A 222 -16.16 -2.53 21.66
CA PRO A 222 -16.30 -1.19 22.24
C PRO A 222 -15.45 -1.04 23.52
N ALA A 223 -15.05 0.19 23.84
CA ALA A 223 -14.49 0.48 25.17
C ALA A 223 -15.54 0.25 26.28
N PRO A 224 -15.16 -0.23 27.48
CA PRO A 224 -13.80 -0.48 27.97
C PRO A 224 -13.34 -1.94 27.83
N TYR A 225 -14.06 -2.78 27.08
CA TYR A 225 -13.75 -4.20 26.97
C TYR A 225 -12.36 -4.41 26.40
N VAL A 226 -11.57 -5.27 27.06
CA VAL A 226 -10.20 -5.55 26.65
C VAL A 226 -10.25 -6.45 25.42
N ALA A 227 -10.25 -5.80 24.27
CA ALA A 227 -9.85 -6.33 22.98
C ALA A 227 -8.61 -5.56 22.52
N CYS A 228 -7.88 -6.11 21.56
CA CYS A 228 -6.66 -5.54 21.05
C CYS A 228 -6.69 -5.65 19.53
N ASP A 229 -7.74 -5.08 18.96
CA ASP A 229 -8.02 -5.17 17.53
C ASP A 229 -7.08 -4.21 16.79
N HIS A 230 -6.45 -4.64 15.71
CA HIS A 230 -5.60 -3.72 14.95
C HIS A 230 -6.46 -2.59 14.39
N LEU A 231 -7.63 -2.90 13.81
CA LEU A 231 -8.40 -1.99 12.96
C LEU A 231 -7.51 -1.48 11.83
N TYR A 232 -7.67 -2.04 10.62
CA TYR A 232 -6.81 -1.68 9.50
C TYR A 232 -7.56 -1.76 8.18
N GLU A 233 -7.64 -0.65 7.46
CA GLU A 233 -8.37 -0.54 6.19
C GLU A 233 -7.60 0.31 5.18
N GLN A 234 -7.73 -0.01 3.88
CA GLN A 234 -7.26 0.89 2.83
C GLN A 234 -8.30 2.00 2.61
N ILE A 235 -7.87 3.24 2.73
CA ILE A 235 -8.75 4.39 2.63
C ILE A 235 -8.99 4.70 1.16
N PRO A 236 -10.26 4.80 0.69
CA PRO A 236 -10.54 5.25 -0.66
C PRO A 236 -10.25 6.76 -0.82
N PRO A 237 -9.81 7.22 -1.99
CA PRO A 237 -9.65 8.65 -2.25
C PRO A 237 -11.00 9.37 -2.24
N VAL A 238 -11.00 10.68 -1.94
CA VAL A 238 -12.23 11.49 -1.92
C VAL A 238 -12.70 11.94 -3.30
N ASN A 239 -11.80 11.92 -4.29
CA ASN A 239 -12.11 12.19 -5.68
C ASN A 239 -11.85 10.92 -6.50
N THR A 240 -12.87 10.45 -7.21
CA THR A 240 -12.79 9.39 -8.22
C THR A 240 -13.16 9.91 -9.60
#